data_AF-A0A7S2FUE6-F1
#
_entry.id   AF-A0A7S2FUE6-F1
#
_cell.length_a   1.000
_cell.length_b   1.000
_cell.length_c   1.000
_cell.angle_alpha   90.00
_cell.angle_beta   90.00
_cell.angle_gamma   90.00
#
_symmetry.space_group_name_H-M   'P 1'
#
loop_
_entity.id
_entity.type
_entity.pdbx_description
1 polymer ?
#
loop_
_entity_poly.entity_id
_entity_poly.type
_entity_poly.pdbx_seq_one_letter_code
_entity_poly.pdbx_strand_id
1 'polypeptide(L)'
;VDETFNGLVTDSTEGNRLAEQLRGRRVLMHRNHGIIVTGRNVAEAFDDLYYLERAAQIQVLATAASAGGALALIRPEIVTATKAEFDKGKSEAARLHLDAWMRTMQREDENAASIVSASSAALRSEAKENQSSLVGAFAATAFLATGFVLGRVVNR
;
A
#
# COMPACT_ATOMS: atom_id res chain seq x y z
N VAL A 1 4.59 17.89 -11.96
CA VAL A 1 3.62 18.14 -10.89
C VAL A 1 2.45 18.80 -11.54
N ASP A 2 1.24 18.36 -11.22
CA ASP A 2 0.00 19.04 -11.57
C ASP A 2 -0.41 19.92 -10.40
N GLU A 3 -0.47 21.22 -10.64
CA GLU A 3 -0.74 22.24 -9.62
C GLU A 3 -2.24 22.52 -9.45
N THR A 4 -3.09 21.96 -10.32
CA THR A 4 -4.53 22.24 -10.34
C THR A 4 -5.31 21.13 -9.67
N PHE A 5 -6.11 21.47 -8.64
CA PHE A 5 -7.06 20.56 -8.00
C PHE A 5 -8.50 21.03 -8.28
N ASN A 6 -9.24 20.26 -9.08
CA ASN A 6 -10.60 20.61 -9.52
C ASN A 6 -11.72 20.01 -8.65
N GLY A 7 -11.38 19.29 -7.58
CA GLY A 7 -12.37 18.60 -6.74
C GLY A 7 -12.82 17.27 -7.32
N LEU A 8 -14.10 16.91 -7.11
CA LEU A 8 -14.65 15.64 -7.58
C LEU A 8 -14.78 15.63 -9.10
N VAL A 9 -14.33 14.53 -9.71
CA VAL A 9 -14.39 14.34 -11.15
C VAL A 9 -15.73 13.73 -11.54
N THR A 10 -16.52 14.45 -12.34
CA THR A 10 -17.86 14.01 -12.78
C THR A 10 -17.93 13.66 -14.27
N ASP A 11 -16.86 13.91 -15.02
CA ASP A 11 -16.76 13.59 -16.45
C ASP A 11 -15.32 13.22 -16.86
N SER A 12 -15.12 12.93 -18.15
CA SER A 12 -13.83 12.49 -18.70
C SER A 12 -12.85 13.62 -19.01
N THR A 13 -13.24 14.89 -18.87
CA THR A 13 -12.38 16.03 -19.23
C THR A 13 -11.15 16.09 -18.33
N GLU A 14 -11.32 15.80 -17.04
CA GLU A 14 -10.22 15.76 -16.10
C GLU A 14 -9.23 14.67 -16.48
N GLY A 15 -9.69 13.46 -16.83
CA GLY A 15 -8.81 12.37 -17.26
C GLY A 15 -7.91 12.75 -18.45
N ASN A 16 -8.46 13.44 -19.44
CA ASN A 16 -7.69 13.94 -20.59
C ASN A 16 -6.65 14.99 -20.16
N ARG A 17 -7.03 15.91 -19.27
CA ARG A 17 -6.11 16.91 -18.69
C ARG A 17 -4.98 16.23 -17.92
N LEU A 18 -5.27 15.22 -17.10
CA LEU A 18 -4.27 14.50 -16.32
C LEU A 18 -3.30 13.74 -17.24
N ALA A 19 -3.81 13.09 -18.28
CA ALA A 19 -2.99 12.43 -19.29
C ALA A 19 -2.06 13.45 -19.99
N GLU A 20 -2.58 14.64 -20.32
CA GLU A 20 -1.79 15.72 -20.90
C GLU A 20 -0.77 16.30 -19.91
N GLN A 21 -1.06 16.34 -18.60
CA GLN A 21 -0.10 16.77 -17.57
C GLN A 21 1.02 15.74 -17.34
N LEU A 22 0.71 14.45 -17.44
CA LEU A 22 1.69 13.37 -17.30
C LEU A 22 2.80 13.49 -18.36
N ARG A 23 2.45 13.85 -19.61
CA ARG A 23 3.38 14.06 -20.75
C ARG A 23 4.40 12.93 -20.94
N GLY A 24 3.95 11.68 -20.87
CA GLY A 24 4.81 10.51 -21.04
C GLY A 24 5.81 10.27 -19.89
N ARG A 25 5.72 11.03 -18.79
CA ARG A 25 6.40 10.69 -17.54
C ARG A 25 5.71 9.50 -16.89
N ARG A 26 6.41 8.83 -15.98
CA ARG A 26 5.86 7.66 -15.25
C ARG A 26 5.06 8.05 -14.02
N VAL A 27 5.33 9.22 -13.45
CA VAL A 27 4.74 9.68 -12.19
C VAL A 27 4.19 11.09 -12.37
N LEU A 28 2.96 11.30 -11.90
CA LEU A 28 2.33 12.60 -11.78
C LEU A 28 1.96 12.82 -10.31
N MET A 29 2.51 13.88 -9.72
CA MET A 29 2.10 14.36 -8.39
C MET A 29 0.99 15.39 -8.57
N HIS A 30 -0.19 15.13 -8.01
CA HIS A 30 -1.31 16.04 -7.95
C HIS A 30 -1.32 16.78 -6.63
N ARG A 31 -1.21 18.11 -6.72
CA ARG A 31 -1.29 18.98 -5.56
C ARG A 31 -2.59 18.71 -4.80
N ASN A 32 -2.49 18.58 -3.48
CA ASN A 32 -3.63 18.36 -2.57
C ASN A 32 -4.44 17.06 -2.80
N HIS A 33 -3.94 16.09 -3.57
CA HIS A 33 -4.64 14.82 -3.82
C HIS A 33 -3.74 13.60 -3.60
N GLY A 34 -2.62 13.51 -4.31
CA GLY A 34 -1.77 12.32 -4.25
C GLY A 34 -0.97 12.13 -5.53
N ILE A 35 -0.84 10.87 -5.96
CA ILE A 35 0.01 10.50 -7.10
C ILE A 35 -0.72 9.57 -8.08
N ILE A 36 -0.35 9.68 -9.35
CA ILE A 36 -0.61 8.67 -10.37
C ILE A 36 0.73 8.10 -10.82
N VAL A 37 0.83 6.77 -10.85
CA VAL A 37 2.02 6.05 -11.31
C VAL A 37 1.64 5.13 -12.46
N THR A 38 2.47 5.13 -13.50
CA THR A 38 2.31 4.35 -14.72
C THR A 38 3.61 3.61 -15.02
N GLY A 39 3.50 2.46 -15.68
CA GLY A 39 4.64 1.65 -16.11
C GLY A 39 4.27 0.85 -17.36
N ARG A 40 5.27 0.24 -18.00
CA ARG A 40 5.04 -0.61 -19.18
C ARG A 40 4.28 -1.89 -18.84
N ASN A 41 4.32 -2.28 -17.57
CA ASN A 41 3.58 -3.38 -16.98
C ASN A 41 3.30 -3.07 -15.50
N VAL A 42 2.48 -3.92 -14.87
CA VAL A 42 2.08 -3.76 -13.47
C VAL A 42 3.28 -3.78 -12.51
N ALA A 43 4.28 -4.63 -12.77
CA ALA A 43 5.45 -4.74 -11.91
C ALA A 43 6.26 -3.44 -11.88
N GLU A 44 6.50 -2.81 -13.04
CA GLU A 44 7.21 -1.53 -13.10
C GLU A 44 6.42 -0.40 -12.43
N ALA A 45 5.10 -0.34 -12.62
CA ALA A 45 4.25 0.66 -11.98
C ALA A 45 4.22 0.49 -10.46
N PHE A 46 4.12 -0.75 -9.99
CA PHE A 46 4.16 -1.09 -8.57
C PHE A 46 5.51 -0.74 -7.94
N ASP A 47 6.61 -1.07 -8.61
CA ASP A 47 7.96 -0.79 -8.12
C ASP A 47 8.22 0.72 -7.98
N ASP A 48 7.82 1.51 -8.99
CA ASP A 48 7.88 2.97 -8.92
C ASP A 48 7.01 3.55 -7.79
N LEU A 49 5.79 3.03 -7.63
CA LEU A 49 4.87 3.43 -6.57
C LEU A 49 5.47 3.15 -5.20
N TYR A 50 6.03 1.96 -5.00
CA TYR A 50 6.63 1.54 -3.74
C TYR A 50 7.80 2.46 -3.35
N TYR A 51 8.75 2.68 -4.25
CA TYR A 51 9.92 3.49 -3.95
C TYR A 51 9.57 4.98 -3.78
N LEU A 52 8.57 5.47 -4.53
CA LEU A 52 8.08 6.83 -4.36
C LEU A 52 7.45 7.04 -2.98
N GLU A 53 6.63 6.09 -2.52
CA GLU A 53 6.03 6.13 -1.18
C GLU A 53 7.11 6.09 -0.09
N ARG A 54 8.10 5.21 -0.21
CA ARG A 54 9.24 5.16 0.73
C ARG A 54 10.04 6.47 0.72
N ALA A 55 10.29 7.05 -0.45
CA ALA A 55 10.97 8.33 -0.56
C ALA A 55 10.16 9.47 0.08
N ALA A 56 8.84 9.51 -0.13
CA ALA A 56 7.96 10.50 0.49
C ALA A 56 7.94 10.36 2.02
N GLN A 57 7.84 9.14 2.53
CA GLN A 57 7.91 8.86 3.97
C GLN A 57 9.23 9.34 4.58
N ILE A 58 10.37 9.02 3.94
CA ILE A 58 11.69 9.47 4.39
C ILE A 58 11.78 10.99 4.36
N GLN A 59 11.28 11.65 3.31
CA GLN A 59 11.28 13.10 3.19
C GLN A 59 10.50 13.77 4.33
N VAL A 60 9.32 13.24 4.67
CA VAL A 60 8.51 13.75 5.79
C VAL A 60 9.26 13.58 7.12
N LEU A 61 9.81 12.38 7.37
CA LEU A 61 10.56 12.09 8.60
C LEU A 61 11.82 12.97 8.73
N ALA A 62 12.59 13.12 7.65
CA ALA A 62 13.79 13.95 7.64
C ALA A 62 13.45 15.43 7.87
N THR A 63 12.41 15.93 7.21
CA THR A 63 11.96 17.32 7.38
C THR A 63 11.51 17.57 8.82
N ALA A 64 10.74 16.65 9.41
CA ALA A 64 10.32 16.73 10.80
C ALA A 64 11.52 16.70 11.77
N ALA A 65 12.45 15.75 11.58
CA ALA A 65 13.65 15.64 12.41
C ALA A 65 14.57 16.87 12.33
N SER A 66 14.60 17.54 11.18
CA SER A 66 15.35 18.78 10.98
C SER A 66 14.64 20.03 11.54
N ALA A 67 13.42 19.90 12.09
CA ALA A 67 12.56 21.03 12.46
C ALA A 67 12.36 22.05 11.32
N GLY A 68 12.28 21.55 10.07
CA GLY A 68 12.19 22.38 8.87
C GLY A 68 13.51 23.03 8.43
N GLY A 69 14.64 22.65 9.04
CA GLY A 69 15.97 23.07 8.63
C GLY A 69 16.41 22.47 7.28
N ALA A 70 17.55 22.97 6.77
CA ALA A 70 18.10 22.48 5.51
C ALA A 70 18.55 21.01 5.63
N LEU A 71 18.14 20.18 4.67
CA LEU A 71 18.59 18.79 4.56
C LEU A 71 19.92 18.71 3.80
N ALA A 72 20.78 17.77 4.20
CA ALA A 72 22.02 17.48 3.48
C ALA A 72 21.70 16.79 2.14
N LEU A 73 21.93 17.50 1.04
CA LEU A 73 21.64 16.99 -0.30
C LEU A 73 22.76 16.06 -0.80
N ILE A 74 22.36 15.00 -1.51
CA ILE A 74 23.29 14.13 -2.24
C ILE A 74 23.85 14.92 -3.43
N ARG A 75 25.15 14.78 -3.70
CA ARG A 75 25.79 15.47 -4.82
C ARG A 75 25.16 15.05 -6.17
N PRO A 76 24.92 15.99 -7.11
CA PRO A 76 24.18 15.70 -8.36
C PRO A 76 24.77 14.58 -9.21
N GLU A 77 26.10 14.44 -9.24
CA GLU A 77 26.80 13.40 -10.00
C GLU A 77 26.50 12.01 -9.45
N ILE A 78 26.34 11.86 -8.13
CA ILE A 78 25.98 10.60 -7.49
C ILE A 78 24.51 10.27 -7.81
N VAL A 79 23.61 11.25 -7.72
CA VAL A 79 22.19 11.06 -8.09
C VAL A 79 22.06 10.55 -9.54
N THR A 80 22.82 11.15 -10.45
CA THR A 80 22.81 10.77 -11.87
C THR A 80 23.37 9.36 -12.09
N ALA A 81 24.49 9.03 -11.45
CA ALA A 81 25.10 7.71 -11.55
C ALA A 81 24.18 6.61 -10.97
N THR A 82 23.64 6.82 -9.76
CA THR A 82 22.70 5.89 -9.12
C THR A 82 21.44 5.70 -9.97
N LYS A 83 20.89 6.77 -10.54
CA LYS A 83 19.75 6.64 -11.47
C LYS A 83 20.08 5.74 -12.66
N ALA A 84 21.25 5.94 -13.29
CA ALA A 84 21.67 5.12 -14.42
C ALA A 84 21.88 3.65 -14.03
N GLU A 85 22.30 3.37 -12.80
CA GLU A 85 22.38 2.01 -12.26
C GLU A 85 21.00 1.39 -12.03
N PHE A 86 20.06 2.13 -11.45
CA PHE A 86 18.66 1.68 -11.27
C PHE A 86 17.96 1.40 -12.60
N ASP A 87 18.25 2.18 -13.64
CA ASP A 87 17.69 1.97 -14.96
C ASP A 87 18.22 0.65 -15.60
N LYS A 88 19.43 0.19 -15.22
CA LYS A 88 19.96 -1.10 -15.67
C LYS A 88 19.22 -2.24 -14.96
N GLY A 89 18.50 -3.04 -15.74
CA GLY A 89 17.80 -4.21 -15.20
C GLY A 89 16.50 -3.89 -14.45
N LYS A 90 16.01 -2.64 -14.53
CA LYS A 90 14.77 -2.20 -13.86
C LYS A 90 13.61 -3.19 -14.03
N SER A 91 13.35 -3.66 -15.25
CA SER A 91 12.21 -4.55 -15.52
C SER A 91 12.28 -5.85 -14.75
N GLU A 92 13.47 -6.47 -14.67
CA GLU A 92 13.65 -7.72 -13.94
C GLU A 92 13.62 -7.48 -12.42
N ALA A 93 14.25 -6.41 -11.95
CA ALA A 93 14.19 -6.01 -10.54
C ALA A 93 12.74 -5.78 -10.08
N ALA A 94 11.95 -5.04 -10.86
CA ALA A 94 10.54 -4.78 -10.58
C ALA A 94 9.71 -6.07 -10.54
N ARG A 95 9.98 -7.01 -11.46
CA ARG A 95 9.32 -8.33 -11.48
C ARG A 95 9.63 -9.13 -10.21
N LEU A 96 10.91 -9.24 -9.86
CA LEU A 96 11.34 -9.96 -8.66
C LEU A 96 10.79 -9.32 -7.38
N HIS A 97 10.70 -7.99 -7.35
CA HIS A 97 10.14 -7.24 -6.23
C HIS A 97 8.63 -7.51 -6.08
N LEU A 98 7.86 -7.44 -7.17
CA LEU A 98 6.43 -7.78 -7.15
C LEU A 98 6.22 -9.25 -6.72
N ASP A 99 7.00 -10.19 -7.26
CA ASP A 99 6.92 -11.60 -6.88
C ASP A 99 7.17 -11.79 -5.37
N ALA A 100 8.13 -11.06 -4.79
CA ALA A 100 8.41 -11.10 -3.35
C ALA A 100 7.25 -10.57 -2.51
N TRP A 101 6.59 -9.51 -2.96
CA TRP A 101 5.39 -8.99 -2.30
C TRP A 101 4.23 -9.97 -2.40
N MET A 102 3.99 -10.58 -3.56
CA MET A 102 2.92 -11.55 -3.73
C MET A 102 3.11 -12.78 -2.81
N ARG A 103 4.35 -13.28 -2.67
CA ARG A 103 4.66 -14.36 -1.70
C ARG A 103 4.40 -13.94 -0.25
N THR A 104 4.58 -12.66 0.08
CA THR A 104 4.33 -12.14 1.42
C THR A 104 2.84 -12.07 1.70
N MET A 105 2.06 -11.52 0.76
CA MET A 105 0.60 -11.44 0.86
C MET A 105 -0.04 -12.83 0.95
N GLN A 106 0.40 -13.79 0.11
CA GLN A 106 -0.08 -15.18 0.17
C GLN A 106 0.14 -15.81 1.56
N ARG A 107 1.32 -15.59 2.16
CA ARG A 107 1.60 -16.09 3.51
C ARG A 107 0.71 -15.44 4.57
N GLU A 108 0.43 -14.14 4.43
CA GLU A 108 -0.48 -13.43 5.34
C GLU A 108 -1.92 -13.94 5.22
N ASP A 109 -2.39 -14.22 4.01
CA ASP A 109 -3.71 -14.79 3.75
C ASP A 109 -3.85 -16.22 4.29
N GLU A 110 -2.85 -17.08 4.06
CA GLU A 110 -2.78 -18.44 4.63
C GLU A 110 -2.81 -18.40 6.16
N ASN A 111 -2.04 -17.49 6.77
CA ASN A 111 -2.04 -17.30 8.21
C ASN A 111 -3.42 -16.86 8.70
N ALA A 112 -4.06 -15.91 8.03
CA ALA A 112 -5.41 -15.47 8.38
C ALA A 112 -6.43 -16.61 8.29
N ALA A 113 -6.38 -17.41 7.22
CA ALA A 113 -7.25 -18.58 7.04
C ALA A 113 -7.03 -19.64 8.13
N SER A 114 -5.78 -19.90 8.51
CA SER A 114 -5.44 -20.86 9.57
C SER A 114 -6.02 -20.46 10.94
N ILE A 115 -5.97 -19.16 11.26
CA ILE A 115 -6.53 -18.60 12.51
C ILE A 115 -8.04 -18.79 12.53
N VAL A 116 -8.75 -18.44 11.43
CA VAL A 116 -10.21 -18.59 11.33
C VAL A 116 -10.64 -20.05 11.48
N SER A 117 -9.90 -20.97 10.86
CA SER A 117 -10.15 -22.41 10.97
C SER A 117 -9.97 -22.92 12.41
N ALA A 118 -8.87 -22.54 13.08
CA ALA A 118 -8.59 -22.92 14.45
C ALA A 118 -9.65 -22.37 15.44
N SER A 119 -10.04 -21.10 15.29
CA SER A 119 -11.11 -20.49 16.11
C SER A 119 -12.46 -21.17 15.88
N SER A 120 -12.80 -21.51 14.64
CA SER A 120 -14.04 -22.22 14.32
C SER A 120 -14.08 -23.64 14.92
N ALA A 121 -12.93 -24.33 14.95
CA ALA A 121 -12.81 -25.65 15.57
C ALA A 121 -12.97 -25.58 17.09
N ALA A 122 -12.35 -24.59 17.75
CA ALA A 122 -12.45 -24.38 19.19
C ALA A 122 -13.90 -24.05 19.62
N LEU A 123 -14.60 -23.18 18.87
CA LEU A 123 -16.01 -22.88 19.13
C LEU A 123 -16.91 -24.12 18.97
N ARG A 124 -16.61 -24.98 18.00
CA ARG A 124 -17.34 -26.26 17.81
C ARG A 124 -17.08 -27.26 18.93
N SER A 125 -15.87 -27.30 19.50
CA SER A 125 -15.58 -28.16 20.65
C SER A 125 -16.27 -27.66 21.92
N GLU A 126 -16.21 -26.35 22.21
CA GLU A 126 -16.90 -25.75 23.37
C GLU A 126 -18.43 -25.94 23.28
N ALA A 127 -19.02 -25.76 22.10
CA ALA A 127 -20.46 -25.99 21.89
C ALA A 127 -20.88 -27.46 22.05
N LYS A 128 -19.99 -28.42 21.73
CA LYS A 128 -20.23 -29.85 21.98
C LYS A 128 -20.11 -30.20 23.46
N GLU A 129 -19.21 -29.55 24.18
CA GLU A 129 -18.95 -29.80 25.59
C GLU A 129 -20.03 -29.15 26.49
N ASN A 130 -20.67 -28.08 26.03
CA ASN A 130 -21.67 -27.32 26.79
C ASN A 130 -23.08 -27.33 26.16
N GLN A 131 -23.69 -28.52 26.00
CA GLN A 131 -24.99 -28.74 25.34
C GLN A 131 -26.19 -27.97 25.92
N SER A 132 -26.07 -27.34 27.09
CA SER A 132 -27.16 -26.63 27.78
C SER A 132 -27.28 -25.13 27.45
N SER A 133 -26.37 -24.54 26.66
CA SER A 133 -26.34 -23.08 26.40
C SER A 133 -26.49 -22.69 24.92
N LEU A 134 -27.41 -23.32 24.20
CA LEU A 134 -27.70 -23.03 22.78
C LEU A 134 -28.05 -21.57 22.48
N VAL A 135 -28.45 -20.77 23.48
CA VAL A 135 -28.83 -19.35 23.30
C VAL A 135 -27.61 -18.40 23.33
N GLY A 136 -26.47 -18.79 23.93
CA GLY A 136 -25.28 -17.93 24.04
C GLY A 136 -24.37 -17.94 22.80
N ALA A 137 -24.34 -19.04 22.06
CA ALA A 137 -23.39 -19.25 20.95
C ALA A 137 -23.67 -18.39 19.70
N PHE A 138 -24.93 -18.00 19.47
CA PHE A 138 -25.28 -17.16 18.31
C PHE A 138 -24.83 -15.70 18.47
N ALA A 139 -24.77 -15.16 19.68
CA ALA A 139 -24.35 -13.78 19.93
C ALA A 139 -22.84 -13.56 19.80
N ALA A 140 -22.02 -14.55 20.18
CA ALA A 140 -20.55 -14.46 20.11
C ALA A 140 -20.01 -14.48 18.66
N THR A 141 -20.70 -15.17 17.76
CA THR A 141 -20.29 -15.33 16.36
C THR A 141 -20.33 -14.00 15.59
N ALA A 142 -21.27 -13.10 15.91
CA ALA A 142 -21.38 -11.77 15.29
C ALA A 142 -20.37 -10.75 15.86
N PHE A 143 -19.96 -10.90 17.12
CA PHE A 143 -19.09 -9.94 17.79
C PHE A 143 -17.61 -10.10 17.40
N LEU A 144 -17.14 -11.34 17.21
CA LEU A 144 -15.74 -11.62 16.83
C LEU A 144 -15.44 -11.31 15.36
N ALA A 145 -16.38 -11.56 14.44
CA ALA A 145 -16.22 -11.24 13.02
C ALA A 145 -16.12 -9.71 12.78
N THR A 146 -16.80 -8.90 13.61
CA THR A 146 -16.81 -7.43 13.46
C THR A 146 -15.68 -6.77 14.29
N GLY A 147 -15.37 -7.29 15.47
CA GLY A 147 -14.34 -6.74 16.36
C GLY A 147 -12.90 -6.98 15.91
N PHE A 148 -12.61 -8.11 15.26
CA PHE A 148 -11.25 -8.43 14.80
C PHE A 148 -10.85 -7.64 13.54
N VAL A 149 -11.82 -7.27 12.70
CA VAL A 149 -11.61 -6.42 11.52
C VAL A 149 -11.32 -4.97 11.93
N LEU A 150 -11.99 -4.44 12.97
CA LEU A 150 -11.74 -3.07 13.45
C LEU A 150 -10.42 -2.92 14.24
N GLY A 151 -10.02 -3.93 15.03
CA GLY A 151 -8.86 -3.84 15.92
C GLY A 151 -7.49 -3.72 15.20
N ARG A 152 -7.38 -4.17 13.95
CA ARG A 152 -6.13 -4.04 13.17
C ARG A 152 -6.02 -2.75 12.36
N VAL A 153 -7.12 -2.04 12.13
CA VAL A 153 -7.12 -0.75 11.42
C VAL A 153 -6.71 0.41 12.34
N VAL A 154 -6.88 0.27 13.65
CA VAL A 154 -6.58 1.33 14.64
C VAL A 154 -5.10 1.34 15.10
N ASN A 155 -4.30 0.32 14.78
CA ASN A 155 -2.94 0.17 15.31
C ASN A 155 -1.84 0.08 14.22
N ARG A 156 -1.98 0.87 13.15
CA ARG A 156 -0.89 1.18 12.20
C ARG A 156 -0.76 2.68 12.01
#